data_AF-A0A0A6VFL1-F1
#
_entry.id   AF-A0A0A6VFL1-F1
#
_cell.length_a   1.000
_cell.length_b   1.000
_cell.length_c   1.000
_cell.angle_alpha   90.00
_cell.angle_beta   90.00
_cell.angle_gamma   90.00
#
_symmetry.space_group_name_H-M   'P 1'
#
loop_
_entity.id
_entity.type
_entity.pdbx_description
1 polymer ?
#
loop_
_entity_poly.entity_id
_entity_poly.type
_entity_poly.pdbx_seq_one_letter_code
_entity_poly.pdbx_strand_id
1 'polypeptide(L)'
;MDGLWRNAYIRKLTGNYYDIEILQRFVSNEVENINNFLKRIGEKAEFDKGKNCITFPDCIINIKIDGPLLEFKKLAKNNQSSIIDSVTVYDLGTTYKVKTKDNQEIMQDVHMQNIVETVFSYLLVFSKPK
;
A
#
# COMPACT_ATOMS: atom_id res chain seq x y z
N MET A 1 9.96 23.33 10.09
CA MET A 1 10.44 21.96 9.82
C MET A 1 11.03 21.31 11.08
N ASP A 2 10.64 21.73 12.29
CA ASP A 2 11.21 21.19 13.52
C ASP A 2 10.30 20.11 14.12
N GLY A 3 10.75 18.85 14.09
CA GLY A 3 10.05 17.75 14.78
C GLY A 3 10.03 16.41 14.04
N LEU A 4 10.34 16.37 12.74
CA LEU A 4 10.32 15.13 11.96
C LEU A 4 11.32 14.09 12.49
N TRP A 5 12.53 14.52 12.88
CA TRP A 5 13.53 13.60 13.45
C TRP A 5 13.12 13.05 14.83
N ARG A 6 12.37 13.81 15.63
CA ARG A 6 11.87 13.36 16.95
C ARG A 6 10.85 12.25 16.77
N ASN A 7 9.94 12.40 15.81
CA ASN A 7 8.97 11.37 15.46
C ASN A 7 9.67 10.12 14.91
N ALA A 8 10.63 10.29 13.99
CA ALA A 8 11.45 9.19 13.49
C ALA A 8 12.16 8.43 14.62
N TYR A 9 12.70 9.15 15.60
CA TYR A 9 13.36 8.57 16.76
C TYR A 9 12.39 7.78 17.66
N ILE A 10 11.21 8.34 17.95
CA ILE A 10 10.16 7.64 18.73
C ILE A 10 9.71 6.37 18.01
N ARG A 11 9.50 6.40 16.69
CA ARG A 11 9.14 5.22 15.89
C ARG A 11 10.22 4.15 15.94
N LYS A 12 11.49 4.54 15.80
CA LYS A 12 12.63 3.62 15.92
C LYS A 12 12.68 2.95 17.29
N LEU A 13 12.41 3.69 18.38
CA LEU A 13 12.40 3.13 19.74
C LEU A 13 11.21 2.20 20.00
N THR A 14 10.04 2.53 19.46
CA THR A 14 8.79 1.80 19.72
C THR A 14 8.54 0.65 18.75
N GLY A 15 9.23 0.62 17.61
CA GLY A 15 8.93 -0.29 16.51
C GLY A 15 7.65 0.06 15.74
N ASN A 16 6.99 1.18 16.07
CA ASN A 16 5.74 1.62 15.47
C ASN A 16 6.01 2.54 14.26
N TYR A 17 6.57 1.97 13.19
CA TYR A 17 6.96 2.72 11.99
C TYR A 17 5.77 3.29 11.21
N TYR A 18 4.66 2.54 11.21
CA TYR A 18 3.43 2.92 10.52
C TYR A 18 2.27 3.00 11.51
N ASP A 19 1.53 4.09 11.44
CA ASP A 19 0.22 4.19 12.08
C ASP A 19 -0.80 3.49 11.19
N ILE A 20 -1.27 2.32 11.64
CA ILE A 20 -2.19 1.48 10.87
C ILE A 20 -3.53 2.18 10.63
N GLU A 21 -4.03 2.98 11.58
CA GLU A 21 -5.31 3.68 11.43
C GLU A 21 -5.22 4.76 10.35
N ILE A 22 -4.11 5.50 10.34
CA ILE A 22 -3.82 6.50 9.31
C ILE A 22 -3.68 5.83 7.94
N LEU A 23 -2.92 4.73 7.84
CA LEU A 23 -2.79 3.96 6.60
C LEU A 23 -4.14 3.46 6.10
N GLN A 24 -4.94 2.83 6.97
CA GLN A 24 -6.27 2.33 6.63
C GLN A 24 -7.21 3.46 6.20
N ARG A 25 -7.10 4.66 6.76
CA ARG A 25 -7.87 5.84 6.31
C ARG A 25 -7.48 6.22 4.88
N PHE A 26 -6.18 6.31 4.56
CA PHE A 26 -5.74 6.60 3.20
C PHE A 26 -6.19 5.54 2.20
N VAL A 27 -6.07 4.26 2.55
CA VAL A 27 -6.57 3.14 1.73
C VAL A 27 -8.08 3.23 1.52
N SER A 28 -8.85 3.52 2.58
CA SER A 28 -10.31 3.64 2.49
C SER A 28 -10.73 4.75 1.53
N ASN A 29 -10.09 5.93 1.65
CA ASN A 29 -10.37 7.06 0.77
C ASN A 29 -10.06 6.71 -0.69
N GLU A 30 -8.94 6.02 -0.94
CA GLU A 30 -8.55 5.67 -2.30
C GLU A 30 -9.45 4.59 -2.92
N VAL A 31 -9.87 3.61 -2.12
CA VAL A 31 -10.86 2.60 -2.56
C VAL A 31 -12.22 3.26 -2.86
N GLU A 32 -12.64 4.26 -2.09
CA GLU A 32 -13.86 5.03 -2.36
C GLU A 32 -13.74 5.84 -3.66
N ASN A 33 -12.59 6.49 -3.88
CA ASN A 33 -12.28 7.19 -5.13
C ASN A 33 -12.38 6.25 -6.33
N ILE A 34 -11.73 5.08 -6.26
CA ILE A 34 -11.78 4.07 -7.32
C ILE A 34 -13.21 3.57 -7.55
N ASN A 35 -13.98 3.32 -6.48
CA ASN A 35 -15.37 2.88 -6.59
C ASN A 35 -16.28 3.89 -7.31
N ASN A 36 -15.99 5.20 -7.22
CA ASN A 36 -16.70 6.20 -8.00
C ASN A 36 -16.54 6.03 -9.53
N PHE A 37 -15.48 5.35 -9.97
CA PHE A 37 -15.28 4.98 -11.37
C PHE A 37 -15.81 3.58 -11.67
N LEU A 38 -15.55 2.58 -10.79
CA LEU A 38 -16.01 1.20 -10.99
C LEU A 38 -17.53 1.08 -11.07
N LYS A 39 -18.28 1.92 -10.34
CA LYS A 39 -19.75 1.92 -10.41
C LYS A 39 -20.29 2.13 -11.84
N ARG A 40 -19.53 2.80 -12.72
CA ARG A 40 -19.92 3.03 -14.12
C ARG A 40 -19.96 1.75 -14.96
N ILE A 41 -19.23 0.72 -14.52
CA ILE A 41 -19.16 -0.60 -15.17
C ILE A 41 -19.84 -1.69 -14.33
N GLY A 42 -20.55 -1.33 -13.25
CA GLY A 42 -21.24 -2.29 -12.38
C GLY A 42 -20.33 -3.08 -11.43
N GLU A 43 -19.08 -2.66 -11.28
CA GLU A 43 -18.08 -3.31 -10.43
C GLU A 43 -17.83 -2.54 -9.14
N LYS A 44 -17.17 -3.20 -8.18
CA LYS A 44 -16.80 -2.60 -6.89
C LYS A 44 -15.53 -3.23 -6.31
N ALA A 45 -14.73 -2.43 -5.63
CA ALA A 45 -13.65 -2.85 -4.76
C ALA A 45 -14.07 -2.76 -3.29
N GLU A 46 -13.63 -3.71 -2.47
CA GLU A 46 -13.99 -3.78 -1.05
C GLU A 46 -12.74 -3.85 -0.17
N PHE A 47 -12.70 -3.05 0.89
CA PHE A 47 -11.59 -3.05 1.83
C PHE A 47 -11.99 -3.67 3.17
N ASP A 48 -11.43 -4.84 3.47
CA ASP A 48 -11.51 -5.49 4.78
C ASP A 48 -10.37 -4.97 5.67
N LYS A 49 -10.70 -4.01 6.55
CA LYS A 49 -9.75 -3.44 7.52
C LYS A 49 -9.25 -4.46 8.55
N GLY A 50 -10.07 -5.46 8.90
CA GLY A 50 -9.68 -6.49 9.86
C GLY A 50 -8.57 -7.39 9.32
N LYS A 51 -8.57 -7.62 8.00
CA LYS A 51 -7.55 -8.41 7.30
C LYS A 51 -6.50 -7.58 6.57
N ASN A 52 -6.63 -6.26 6.57
CA ASN A 52 -5.81 -5.35 5.77
C ASN A 52 -5.74 -5.79 4.29
N CYS A 53 -6.90 -6.10 3.72
CA CYS A 53 -7.03 -6.74 2.42
C CYS A 53 -8.04 -5.98 1.57
N ILE A 54 -7.66 -5.61 0.35
CA ILE A 54 -8.55 -5.02 -0.64
C ILE A 54 -8.88 -6.07 -1.70
N THR A 55 -10.16 -6.33 -1.92
CA THR A 55 -10.63 -7.18 -3.02
C THR A 55 -11.06 -6.28 -4.17
N PHE A 56 -10.36 -6.36 -5.29
CA PHE A 56 -10.73 -5.72 -6.56
C PHE A 56 -11.50 -6.72 -7.46
N PRO A 57 -12.12 -6.25 -8.55
CA PRO A 57 -12.81 -7.13 -9.49
C PRO A 57 -11.93 -8.25 -10.07
N ASP A 58 -10.65 -7.97 -10.34
CA ASP A 58 -9.71 -8.86 -11.03
C ASP A 58 -8.63 -9.46 -10.10
N CYS A 59 -8.37 -8.84 -8.95
CA CYS A 59 -7.27 -9.23 -8.06
C CYS A 59 -7.56 -8.93 -6.59
N ILE A 60 -6.64 -9.34 -5.71
CA ILE A 60 -6.66 -9.00 -4.29
C ILE A 60 -5.34 -8.31 -3.95
N ILE A 61 -5.38 -7.26 -3.14
CA ILE A 61 -4.19 -6.60 -2.59
C ILE A 61 -4.15 -6.83 -1.07
N ASN A 62 -3.16 -7.57 -0.60
CA ASN A 62 -2.89 -7.75 0.83
C ASN A 62 -1.85 -6.74 1.31
N ILE A 63 -2.10 -6.14 2.47
CA ILE A 63 -1.20 -5.18 3.11
C ILE A 63 -0.61 -5.82 4.38
N LYS A 64 0.71 -5.80 4.51
CA LYS A 64 1.44 -6.30 5.68
C LYS A 64 2.40 -5.24 6.18
N ILE A 65 2.42 -5.01 7.50
CA ILE A 65 3.47 -4.23 8.16
C ILE A 65 4.45 -5.22 8.82
N ASP A 66 5.74 -5.05 8.57
CA ASP A 66 6.82 -5.88 9.10
C ASP A 66 7.99 -4.99 9.52
N GLY A 67 7.92 -4.48 10.76
CA GLY A 67 8.85 -3.48 11.26
C GLY A 67 8.87 -2.21 10.39
N PRO A 68 10.02 -1.79 9.84
CA PRO A 68 10.13 -0.59 9.00
C PRO A 68 9.64 -0.80 7.57
N LEU A 69 9.08 -1.98 7.26
CA LEU A 69 8.59 -2.33 5.93
C LEU A 69 7.07 -2.36 5.91
N LEU A 70 6.50 -1.72 4.91
CA LEU A 70 5.09 -1.84 4.56
C LEU A 70 5.01 -2.48 3.17
N GLU A 71 4.43 -3.68 3.11
CA GLU A 71 4.37 -4.50 1.91
C GLU A 71 2.93 -4.58 1.38
N PHE A 72 2.78 -4.39 0.07
CA PHE A 72 1.54 -4.57 -0.67
C PHE A 72 1.74 -5.72 -1.67
N LYS A 73 0.94 -6.78 -1.55
CA LYS A 73 1.00 -7.96 -2.43
C LYS A 73 -0.24 -8.03 -3.29
N LYS A 74 -0.08 -8.03 -4.60
CA LYS A 74 -1.14 -8.38 -5.55
C LYS A 74 -1.21 -9.89 -5.70
N LEU A 75 -2.38 -10.44 -5.40
CA LEU A 75 -2.70 -11.86 -5.47
C LEU A 75 -3.74 -12.10 -6.56
N ALA A 76 -3.68 -13.28 -7.17
CA ALA A 76 -4.72 -13.70 -8.10
C ALA A 76 -6.04 -13.95 -7.34
N LYS A 77 -7.16 -13.42 -7.86
CA LYS A 77 -8.48 -13.56 -7.21
C LYS A 77 -8.90 -15.02 -7.03
N ASN A 78 -8.65 -15.85 -8.06
CA ASN A 78 -9.04 -17.26 -8.10
C ASN A 78 -8.05 -18.19 -7.37
N ASN A 79 -6.86 -17.70 -7.03
CA ASN A 79 -5.85 -18.45 -6.29
C ASN A 79 -5.00 -17.50 -5.43
N GLN A 80 -5.47 -17.25 -4.21
CA GLN A 80 -4.88 -16.30 -3.27
C GLN A 80 -3.48 -16.71 -2.78
N SER A 81 -3.05 -17.95 -3.05
CA SER A 81 -1.67 -18.37 -2.77
C SER A 81 -0.66 -17.90 -3.84
N SER A 82 -1.15 -17.47 -5.02
CA SER A 82 -0.31 -17.02 -6.12
C SER A 82 -0.10 -15.50 -6.05
N ILE A 83 1.12 -15.10 -5.72
CA ILE A 83 1.55 -13.70 -5.76
C ILE A 83 1.84 -13.33 -7.22
N ILE A 84 1.05 -12.40 -7.76
CA ILE A 84 1.26 -11.81 -9.09
C ILE A 84 2.43 -10.82 -9.00
N ASP A 85 2.38 -9.92 -8.02
CA ASP A 85 3.40 -8.90 -7.82
C ASP A 85 3.42 -8.36 -6.39
N SER A 86 4.46 -7.62 -6.04
CA SER A 86 4.52 -6.89 -4.77
C SER A 86 5.29 -5.58 -4.86
N VAL A 87 4.91 -4.66 -3.97
CA VAL A 87 5.58 -3.38 -3.74
C VAL A 87 5.90 -3.27 -2.25
N THR A 88 7.12 -2.89 -1.94
CA THR A 88 7.60 -2.67 -0.58
C THR A 88 7.93 -1.20 -0.39
N VAL A 89 7.37 -0.64 0.67
CA VAL A 89 7.61 0.71 1.15
C VAL A 89 8.54 0.62 2.35
N TYR A 90 9.61 1.41 2.34
CA TYR A 90 10.62 1.47 3.38
C TYR A 90 10.48 2.80 4.12
N ASP A 91 10.33 2.75 5.44
CA ASP A 91 10.44 3.93 6.30
C ASP A 91 11.90 4.35 6.45
N LEU A 92 12.25 5.53 5.94
CA LEU A 92 13.57 6.15 6.09
C LEU A 92 13.65 7.09 7.31
N GLY A 93 12.62 7.10 8.15
CA GLY A 93 12.46 7.90 9.36
C GLY A 93 11.69 9.18 9.11
N THR A 94 12.13 10.00 8.16
CA THR A 94 11.48 11.28 7.82
C THR A 94 10.70 11.23 6.51
N THR A 95 11.03 10.28 5.65
CA THR A 95 10.43 10.07 4.33
C THR A 95 10.29 8.57 4.06
N TYR A 96 9.68 8.22 2.93
CA TYR A 96 9.54 6.83 2.51
C TYR A 96 10.16 6.60 1.14
N LYS A 97 10.57 5.35 0.91
CA LYS A 97 11.05 4.85 -0.38
C LYS A 97 10.18 3.69 -0.84
N VAL A 98 9.79 3.66 -2.11
CA VAL A 98 8.89 2.65 -2.67
C VAL A 98 9.64 1.85 -3.72
N LYS A 99 9.63 0.51 -3.60
CA LYS A 99 10.28 -0.40 -4.55
C LYS A 99 9.40 -1.55 -4.96
N THR A 100 9.60 -2.06 -6.17
CA THR A 100 9.00 -3.32 -6.65
C THR A 100 9.69 -4.54 -6.04
N LYS A 101 9.11 -5.73 -6.23
CA LYS A 101 9.75 -7.01 -5.88
C LYS A 101 11.15 -7.21 -6.48
N ASP A 102 11.38 -6.66 -7.69
CA ASP A 102 12.64 -6.77 -8.41
C ASP A 102 13.64 -5.68 -7.98
N ASN A 103 13.37 -5.03 -6.84
CA ASN A 103 14.17 -3.97 -6.22
C ASN A 103 14.31 -2.71 -7.11
N GLN A 104 13.44 -2.55 -8.12
CA GLN A 104 13.34 -1.33 -8.91
C GLN A 104 12.67 -0.24 -8.07
N GLU A 105 13.27 0.93 -8.04
CA GLU A 105 12.72 2.08 -7.32
C GLU A 105 11.58 2.70 -8.13
N ILE A 106 10.42 2.83 -7.50
CA ILE A 106 9.23 3.46 -8.09
C ILE A 106 9.22 4.95 -7.72
N MET A 107 9.52 5.25 -6.45
CA MET A 107 9.64 6.62 -5.94
C MET A 107 10.53 6.66 -4.68
N GLN A 108 11.10 7.83 -4.41
CA GLN A 108 11.86 8.13 -3.20
C GLN A 108 11.43 9.48 -2.61
N ASP A 109 11.64 9.65 -1.30
CA ASP A 109 11.36 10.86 -0.54
C ASP A 109 9.88 11.29 -0.55
N VAL A 110 9.01 10.28 -0.55
CA VAL A 110 7.56 10.46 -0.63
C VAL A 110 6.94 10.58 0.76
N HIS A 111 5.83 11.30 0.88
CA HIS A 111 4.99 11.32 2.08
C HIS A 111 3.89 10.25 2.02
N MET A 112 3.46 9.78 3.19
CA MET A 112 2.52 8.66 3.34
C MET A 112 1.25 8.77 2.49
N GLN A 113 0.69 9.98 2.34
CA GLN A 113 -0.54 10.21 1.57
C GLN A 113 -0.41 9.75 0.11
N ASN A 114 0.75 9.97 -0.52
CA ASN A 114 0.94 9.67 -1.93
C ASN A 114 1.33 8.21 -2.16
N ILE A 115 1.75 7.49 -1.11
CA ILE A 115 2.22 6.10 -1.22
C ILE A 115 1.12 5.18 -1.70
N VAL A 116 -0.09 5.31 -1.13
CA VAL A 116 -1.22 4.42 -1.48
C VAL A 116 -1.59 4.56 -2.95
N GLU A 117 -1.71 5.80 -3.45
CA GLU A 117 -2.01 6.08 -4.85
C GLU A 117 -0.92 5.52 -5.78
N THR A 118 0.36 5.78 -5.48
CA THR A 118 1.49 5.25 -6.26
C THR A 118 1.50 3.73 -6.30
N VAL A 119 1.32 3.08 -5.15
CA VAL A 119 1.31 1.62 -5.06
C VAL A 119 0.15 1.04 -5.84
N PHE A 120 -1.05 1.63 -5.72
CA PHE A 120 -2.23 1.15 -6.44
C PHE A 120 -2.09 1.36 -7.94
N SER A 121 -1.58 2.50 -8.38
CA SER A 121 -1.26 2.75 -9.79
C SER A 121 -0.32 1.66 -10.33
N TYR A 122 0.77 1.36 -9.61
CA TYR A 122 1.69 0.29 -9.99
C TYR A 122 1.01 -1.09 -10.05
N LEU A 123 0.41 -1.52 -8.94
CA LEU A 123 -0.13 -2.87 -8.82
C LEU A 123 -1.36 -3.07 -9.73
N LEU A 124 -2.23 -2.09 -9.91
CA LEU A 124 -3.44 -2.28 -10.72
C LEU A 124 -3.19 -2.10 -12.22
N VAL A 125 -2.28 -1.20 -12.62
CA VAL A 125 -2.10 -0.84 -14.04
C VAL A 125 -0.86 -1.49 -14.66
N PHE A 126 0.27 -1.48 -13.96
CA PHE A 126 1.56 -1.86 -14.52
C PHE A 126 1.93 -3.32 -14.23
N SER A 127 1.49 -3.88 -13.10
CA SER A 127 1.71 -5.29 -12.81
C SER A 127 0.75 -6.17 -13.62
N LYS A 128 1.29 -6.82 -14.65
CA LYS A 128 0.56 -7.79 -15.46
C LYS A 128 0.71 -9.19 -14.84
N PRO A 129 -0.36 -10.01 -14.80
CA PRO A 129 -0.18 -11.45 -14.62
C PRO A 129 0.68 -11.97 -15.77
N LYS A 130 1.73 -12.73 -15.43
CA LYS A 130 2.52 -13.50 -16.40
C LYS A 130 1.72 -14.69 -16.90
#